data_AF-A0A519HVQ9-F1
#
_entry.id   AF-A0A519HVQ9-F1
#
_cell.length_a   1.000
_cell.length_b   1.000
_cell.length_c   1.000
_cell.angle_alpha   90.00
_cell.angle_beta   90.00
_cell.angle_gamma   90.00
#
_symmetry.space_group_name_H-M   'P 1'
#
loop_
_entity.id
_entity.type
_entity.pdbx_description
1 polymer ?
#
loop_
_entity_poly.entity_id
_entity_poly.type
_entity_poly.pdbx_seq_one_letter_code
_entity_poly.pdbx_strand_id
1 'polypeptide(L)'
;MNIQQPIASLPVEGDDFFQMSNLRPKHTGLPMVVWVSHRGNARHDARVKVCRTPGDRIDIDDMAVVGIRPTPTLIEGPLDGASLKLVQQWIELNQATLIGYWDGDLDTVEMLEQLKRL
;
A
#
# COMPACT_ATOMS: atom_id res chain seq x y z
N MET A 1 24.71 23.07 31.80
CA MET A 1 24.45 23.43 30.40
C MET A 1 24.70 22.16 29.58
N ASN A 2 23.65 21.40 29.27
CA ASN A 2 23.74 20.23 28.40
C ASN A 2 22.57 20.34 27.42
N ILE A 3 22.88 20.87 26.25
CA ILE A 3 21.97 21.04 25.12
C ILE A 3 21.80 19.68 24.47
N GLN A 4 20.72 18.99 24.84
CA GLN A 4 20.23 17.84 24.10
C GLN A 4 19.67 18.40 22.79
N GLN A 5 20.47 18.29 21.72
CA GLN A 5 20.00 18.60 20.38
C GLN A 5 18.80 17.68 20.08
N PRO A 6 17.70 18.19 19.52
CA PRO A 6 16.66 17.32 19.02
C PRO A 6 17.27 16.49 17.89
N ILE A 7 17.12 15.17 17.97
CA ILE A 7 17.37 14.30 16.81
C ILE A 7 16.49 14.87 15.69
N ALA A 8 17.11 15.43 14.65
CA ALA A 8 16.41 15.85 13.47
C ALA A 8 15.57 14.67 13.00
N SER A 9 14.25 14.84 12.99
CA SER A 9 13.35 13.90 12.32
C SER A 9 13.82 13.81 10.88
N LEU A 10 14.46 12.70 10.53
CA LEU A 10 14.75 12.34 9.14
C LEU A 10 13.43 12.48 8.36
N PRO A 11 13.45 12.99 7.13
CA PRO A 11 12.25 13.06 6.32
C PRO A 11 11.72 11.64 6.13
N VAL A 12 10.66 11.31 6.84
CA VAL A 12 9.83 10.15 6.52
C VAL A 12 9.16 10.54 5.22
N GLU A 13 9.51 9.90 4.10
CA GLU A 13 8.60 9.61 2.95
C GLU A 13 9.32 9.41 1.60
N GLY A 14 10.57 9.86 1.41
CA GLY A 14 11.26 9.74 0.11
C GLY A 14 11.83 8.34 -0.22
N ASP A 15 12.46 7.70 0.78
CA ASP A 15 13.23 6.47 0.57
C ASP A 15 12.37 5.19 0.50
N ASP A 16 11.11 5.26 0.96
CA ASP A 16 10.23 4.10 1.02
C ASP A 16 9.67 3.71 -0.36
N PHE A 17 9.57 4.65 -1.30
CA PHE A 17 9.02 4.38 -2.64
C PHE A 17 9.83 3.35 -3.43
N PHE A 18 11.15 3.33 -3.25
CA PHE A 18 12.02 2.33 -3.87
C PHE A 18 11.78 0.92 -3.33
N GLN A 19 11.09 0.78 -2.20
CA GLN A 19 10.77 -0.50 -1.57
C GLN A 19 9.36 -1.01 -1.91
N MET A 20 8.63 -0.30 -2.79
CA MET A 20 7.27 -0.64 -3.16
C MET A 20 7.19 -1.23 -4.57
N SER A 21 6.32 -2.22 -4.74
CA SER A 21 5.87 -2.70 -6.03
C SER A 21 4.58 -1.98 -6.43
N ASN A 22 4.53 -1.43 -7.65
CA ASN A 22 3.30 -0.88 -8.23
C ASN A 22 2.58 -1.95 -9.07
N LEU A 23 1.27 -2.05 -8.88
CA LEU A 23 0.38 -3.00 -9.51
C LEU A 23 -0.64 -2.22 -10.33
N ARG A 24 -0.54 -2.33 -11.65
CA ARG A 24 -1.46 -1.71 -12.60
C ARG A 24 -2.85 -2.38 -12.56
N PRO A 25 -3.94 -1.69 -12.95
CA PRO A 25 -5.31 -2.23 -13.02
C PRO A 25 -5.42 -3.64 -13.61
N LYS A 26 -4.63 -3.95 -14.65
CA LYS A 26 -4.62 -5.27 -15.30
C LYS A 26 -4.23 -6.45 -14.37
N HIS A 27 -3.55 -6.17 -13.26
CA HIS A 27 -3.10 -7.16 -12.27
C HIS A 27 -4.04 -7.26 -11.05
N THR A 28 -4.80 -6.21 -10.75
CA THR A 28 -5.63 -6.14 -9.54
C THR A 28 -7.14 -6.20 -9.84
N GLY A 29 -7.56 -5.83 -11.05
CA GLY A 29 -8.98 -5.61 -11.38
C GLY A 29 -9.53 -4.27 -10.84
N LEU A 30 -8.72 -3.51 -10.10
CA LEU A 30 -9.11 -2.20 -9.57
C LEU A 30 -8.99 -1.11 -10.64
N PRO A 31 -9.75 -0.01 -10.54
CA PRO A 31 -9.70 1.08 -11.51
C PRO A 31 -8.48 1.99 -11.37
N MET A 32 -7.55 1.70 -10.45
CA MET A 32 -6.33 2.49 -10.20
C MET A 32 -5.09 1.62 -9.95
N VAL A 33 -3.92 2.24 -10.00
CA VAL A 33 -2.66 1.65 -9.56
C VAL A 33 -2.66 1.45 -8.04
N VAL A 34 -2.19 0.28 -7.62
CA VAL A 34 -1.98 -0.07 -6.21
C VAL A 34 -0.50 -0.18 -5.93
N TRP A 35 -0.06 0.22 -4.75
CA TRP A 35 1.28 0.05 -4.26
C TRP A 35 1.28 -0.84 -3.03
N VAL A 36 2.15 -1.85 -3.05
CA VAL A 36 2.36 -2.82 -1.98
C VAL A 36 3.83 -2.85 -1.61
N SER A 37 4.15 -3.12 -0.36
CA SER A 37 5.53 -3.21 0.11
C SER A 37 5.72 -4.37 1.07
N HIS A 38 6.96 -4.81 1.21
CA HIS A 38 7.37 -5.56 2.40
C HIS A 38 7.32 -4.64 3.63
N ARG A 39 7.38 -5.23 4.82
CA ARG A 39 7.44 -4.50 6.09
C ARG A 39 8.68 -3.62 6.21
N GLY A 40 9.85 -4.16 5.85
CA GLY A 40 11.12 -3.45 6.02
C GLY A 40 11.28 -2.87 7.43
N ASN A 41 11.57 -1.57 7.52
CA ASN A 41 11.71 -0.83 8.78
C ASN A 41 10.41 -0.13 9.23
N ALA A 42 9.25 -0.50 8.68
CA ALA A 42 8.00 0.18 8.95
C ALA A 42 7.60 0.11 10.43
N ARG A 43 7.15 1.26 10.95
CA ARG A 43 6.58 1.40 12.31
C ARG A 43 5.05 1.30 12.34
N HIS A 44 4.42 1.22 11.17
CA HIS A 44 2.98 1.03 11.00
C HIS A 44 2.67 -0.41 10.60
N ASP A 45 1.40 -0.81 10.73
CA ASP A 45 0.95 -2.12 10.27
C ASP A 45 0.77 -2.15 8.73
N ALA A 46 0.45 -3.34 8.20
CA ALA A 46 0.28 -3.62 6.79
C ALA A 46 -0.82 -2.74 6.15
N ARG A 47 -0.45 -2.07 5.06
CA ARG A 47 -1.32 -1.15 4.31
C ARG A 47 -0.95 -1.17 2.83
N VAL A 48 -1.91 -0.83 1.99
CA VAL A 48 -1.67 -0.54 0.57
C VAL A 48 -1.85 0.95 0.33
N LYS A 49 -1.13 1.48 -0.66
CA LYS A 49 -1.43 2.82 -1.19
C LYS A 49 -2.12 2.66 -2.55
N VAL A 50 -3.08 3.51 -2.86
CA VAL A 50 -3.82 3.45 -4.13
C VAL A 50 -3.85 4.84 -4.76
N CYS A 51 -3.71 4.92 -6.08
CA CYS A 51 -3.89 6.19 -6.76
C CYS A 51 -5.35 6.66 -6.63
N ARG A 52 -5.57 7.94 -6.29
CA ARG A 52 -6.94 8.46 -6.12
C ARG A 52 -7.62 8.68 -7.46
N THR A 53 -6.85 9.10 -8.47
CA THR A 53 -7.33 9.24 -9.84
C THR A 53 -7.37 7.88 -10.53
N PRO A 54 -8.53 7.45 -11.05
CA PRO A 54 -8.62 6.23 -11.84
C PRO A 54 -7.73 6.26 -13.08
N GLY A 55 -7.20 5.09 -13.46
CA GLY A 55 -6.38 4.89 -14.64
C GLY A 55 -5.11 4.11 -14.35
N ASP A 56 -4.25 4.07 -15.36
CA ASP A 56 -3.01 3.30 -15.36
C ASP A 56 -1.77 4.19 -15.18
N ARG A 57 -1.96 5.46 -14.78
CA ARG A 57 -0.84 6.36 -14.49
C ARG A 57 -0.30 6.06 -13.11
N ILE A 58 1.00 5.82 -13.03
CA ILE A 58 1.73 5.72 -11.76
C ILE A 58 1.98 7.16 -11.30
N ASP A 59 1.32 7.58 -10.22
CA ASP A 59 1.48 8.90 -9.61
C ASP A 59 1.66 8.76 -8.10
N ILE A 60 2.85 9.14 -7.61
CA ILE A 60 3.22 9.05 -6.20
C ILE A 60 2.66 10.23 -5.38
N ASP A 61 2.30 11.34 -6.02
CA ASP A 61 1.76 12.52 -5.34
C ASP A 61 0.22 12.41 -5.17
N ASP A 62 -0.40 11.43 -5.82
CA ASP A 62 -1.85 11.23 -5.85
C ASP A 62 -2.29 9.93 -5.16
N MET A 63 -2.13 9.83 -3.84
CA MET A 63 -2.43 8.58 -3.12
C MET A 63 -3.44 8.70 -1.97
N ALA A 64 -4.16 7.60 -1.76
CA ALA A 64 -4.84 7.28 -0.51
C ALA A 64 -4.23 6.00 0.10
N VAL A 65 -4.32 5.85 1.41
CA VAL A 65 -3.73 4.76 2.17
C VAL A 65 -4.83 3.95 2.82
N VAL A 66 -4.86 2.64 2.57
CA VAL A 66 -5.86 1.72 3.11
C VAL A 66 -5.15 0.63 3.91
N GLY A 67 -5.46 0.50 5.20
CA GLY A 67 -4.96 -0.58 6.05
C GLY A 67 -5.52 -1.93 5.64
N ILE A 68 -4.76 -3.01 5.85
CA ILE A 68 -5.18 -4.36 5.49
C ILE A 68 -5.92 -5.06 6.65
N ARG A 69 -5.38 -4.96 7.87
CA ARG A 69 -5.91 -5.64 9.07
C ARG A 69 -6.14 -4.65 10.22
N PRO A 70 -7.03 -4.93 11.19
CA PRO A 70 -7.86 -6.15 11.31
C PRO A 70 -8.98 -6.24 10.26
N THR A 71 -9.42 -5.12 9.70
CA THR A 71 -10.36 -5.03 8.58
C THR A 71 -9.96 -3.88 7.66
N PRO A 72 -10.18 -3.98 6.34
CA PRO A 72 -9.70 -2.95 5.42
C PRO A 72 -10.33 -1.58 5.68
N THR A 73 -9.50 -0.58 6.00
CA THR A 73 -9.98 0.73 6.46
C THR A 73 -9.15 1.84 5.86
N LEU A 74 -9.80 2.92 5.40
CA LEU A 74 -9.11 4.12 4.92
C LEU A 74 -8.38 4.80 6.09
N ILE A 75 -7.06 4.98 5.94
CA ILE A 75 -6.19 5.58 6.95
C ILE A 75 -5.91 7.05 6.61
N GLU A 76 -5.61 7.33 5.33
CA GLU A 76 -5.13 8.64 4.89
C GLU A 76 -5.53 8.91 3.44
N GLY A 77 -5.70 10.19 3.10
CA GLY A 77 -6.05 10.64 1.76
C GLY A 77 -7.54 10.43 1.43
N PRO A 78 -8.19 11.38 0.74
CA PRO A 78 -9.57 11.19 0.33
C PRO A 78 -9.66 10.11 -0.75
N LEU A 79 -10.63 9.23 -0.63
CA LEU A 79 -11.02 8.28 -1.66
C LEU A 79 -12.55 8.23 -1.70
N ASP A 80 -13.15 8.28 -2.88
CA ASP A 80 -14.60 8.21 -2.98
C ASP A 80 -15.11 6.85 -2.50
N GLY A 81 -16.36 6.81 -2.03
CA GLY A 81 -16.92 5.62 -1.39
C GLY A 81 -17.02 4.40 -2.32
N ALA A 82 -17.18 4.60 -3.64
CA ALA A 82 -17.23 3.50 -4.59
C ALA A 82 -15.84 2.89 -4.79
N SER A 83 -14.82 3.73 -5.00
CA SER A 83 -13.43 3.29 -5.08
C SER A 83 -12.96 2.61 -3.80
N LEU A 84 -13.25 3.19 -2.63
CA LEU A 84 -12.90 2.58 -1.35
C LEU A 84 -13.50 1.19 -1.19
N LYS A 85 -14.78 1.01 -1.57
CA LYS A 85 -15.44 -0.29 -1.50
C LYS A 85 -14.76 -1.34 -2.37
N LEU A 86 -14.35 -0.98 -3.59
CA LEU A 86 -13.62 -1.90 -4.48
C LEU A 86 -12.25 -2.27 -3.89
N VAL A 87 -11.53 -1.28 -3.34
CA VAL A 87 -10.23 -1.52 -2.69
C VAL A 87 -10.39 -2.44 -1.47
N GLN A 88 -11.39 -2.21 -0.62
CA GLN A 88 -11.67 -3.07 0.53
C GLN A 88 -11.98 -4.50 0.10
N GLN A 89 -12.85 -4.70 -0.90
CA GLN A 89 -13.17 -6.02 -1.44
C GLN A 89 -11.94 -6.73 -2.01
N TRP A 90 -11.09 -6.01 -2.74
CA TRP A 90 -9.86 -6.57 -3.29
C TRP A 90 -8.86 -6.95 -2.19
N ILE A 91 -8.74 -6.14 -1.13
CA ILE A 91 -7.92 -6.48 0.04
C ILE A 91 -8.45 -7.71 0.74
N GLU A 92 -9.77 -7.81 1.01
CA GLU A 92 -10.37 -8.98 1.65
C GLU A 92 -10.11 -10.25 0.84
N LEU A 93 -10.26 -10.18 -0.48
CA LEU A 93 -10.00 -11.29 -1.41
C LEU A 93 -8.55 -11.78 -1.38
N ASN A 94 -7.60 -10.87 -1.11
CA ASN A 94 -6.16 -11.10 -1.20
C ASN A 94 -5.41 -10.99 0.13
N GLN A 95 -6.13 -10.95 1.26
CA GLN A 95 -5.55 -10.61 2.56
C GLN A 95 -4.35 -11.50 2.91
N ALA A 96 -4.48 -12.82 2.72
CA ALA A 96 -3.41 -13.76 3.01
C ALA A 96 -2.15 -13.49 2.15
N THR A 97 -2.32 -13.26 0.85
CA THR A 97 -1.22 -12.95 -0.08
C THR A 97 -0.55 -11.62 0.28
N LEU A 98 -1.33 -10.59 0.57
CA LEU A 98 -0.80 -9.27 0.93
C LEU A 98 -0.04 -9.29 2.26
N ILE A 99 -0.51 -10.08 3.24
CA ILE A 99 0.19 -10.25 4.52
C ILE A 99 1.45 -11.09 4.36
N GLY A 100 1.41 -12.19 3.60
CA GLY A 100 2.60 -12.99 3.32
C GLY A 100 3.69 -12.18 2.60
N TYR A 101 3.30 -11.32 1.65
CA TYR A 101 4.22 -10.37 1.02
C TYR A 101 4.74 -9.34 2.03
N TRP A 102 3.87 -8.75 2.85
CA TRP A 102 4.27 -7.79 3.89
C TRP A 102 5.29 -8.39 4.87
N ASP A 103 5.06 -9.61 5.37
CA ASP A 103 5.91 -10.27 6.35
C ASP A 103 7.21 -10.84 5.74
N GLY A 104 7.31 -10.88 4.41
CA GLY A 104 8.49 -11.35 3.67
C GLY A 104 8.50 -12.86 3.41
N ASP A 105 7.37 -13.53 3.60
CA ASP A 105 7.17 -14.95 3.29
C ASP A 105 6.97 -15.19 1.78
N LEU A 106 6.53 -14.15 1.05
CA LEU A 106 6.39 -14.16 -0.40
C LEU A 106 7.31 -13.10 -1.01
N ASP A 107 7.98 -13.43 -2.10
CA ASP A 107 8.59 -12.43 -2.97
C ASP A 107 7.56 -11.77 -3.92
N THR A 108 8.00 -10.83 -4.76
CA THR A 108 7.10 -10.10 -5.67
C THR A 108 6.50 -11.01 -6.74
N VAL A 109 7.23 -12.01 -7.22
CA VAL A 109 6.75 -12.94 -8.25
C VAL A 109 5.71 -13.87 -7.65
N GLU A 110 6.00 -14.47 -6.50
CA GLU A 110 5.06 -15.36 -5.79
C GLU A 110 3.79 -14.62 -5.39
N MET A 111 3.91 -13.37 -4.92
CA MET A 111 2.75 -12.52 -4.65
C MET A 111 1.91 -12.31 -5.92
N LEU A 112 2.53 -11.97 -7.05
CA LEU A 112 1.83 -11.75 -8.31
C LEU A 112 1.12 -13.00 -8.84
N GLU A 113 1.69 -14.18 -8.66
CA GLU A 113 1.09 -15.45 -9.06
C GLU A 113 -0.13 -15.81 -8.19
N GLN A 114 -0.13 -15.41 -6.92
CA GLN A 114 -1.21 -15.69 -5.97
C GLN A 114 -2.31 -14.62 -5.95
N LEU A 115 -2.02 -13.41 -6.43
CA LEU A 115 -2.98 -12.30 -6.46
C LEU A 115 -4.18 -12.60 -7.35
N LYS A 116 -5.35 -12.41 -6.79
CA LYS A 116 -6.64 -12.48 -7.46
C LYS A 116 -7.10 -11.10 -7.88
N ARG A 117 -7.66 -11.02 -9.08
CA ARG A 117 -8.32 -9.82 -9.59
C ARG A 117 -9.75 -9.75 -9.07
N LEU A 118 -10.22 -8.52 -8.87
CA LEU A 118 -11.64 -8.25 -8.62
C LEU A 118 -12.48 -8.40 -9.90
#